data_AF-A0AAW1LWZ7-F1
#
_entry.id   AF-A0AAW1LWZ7-F1
#
_cell.length_a   1.000
_cell.length_b   1.000
_cell.length_c   1.000
_cell.angle_alpha   90.00
_cell.angle_beta   90.00
_cell.angle_gamma   90.00
#
_symmetry.space_group_name_H-M   'P 1'
#
loop_
_entity.id
_entity.type
_entity.pdbx_description
1 polymer ?
#
loop_
_entity_poly.entity_id
_entity_poly.type
_entity_poly.pdbx_seq_one_letter_code
_entity_poly.pdbx_strand_id
1 'polypeptide(L)'
;MTEAKTKEGMELVSPPFYTSQYGYKLQASLFPNGNGAGEDTHISVYIKILPGEYDALLRWPFAHSVSFTLFDQSSCPEKACNIVESFIPDPTWKNFQRPSKEPDSLGFGFPKFVSHEMLKKRHFMKDDTMFIRVKVDPSKIVAV
;
A
#
# COMPACT_ATOMS: atom_id res chain seq x y z
N MET A 1 -10.66 5.05 14.88
CA MET A 1 -10.54 3.59 15.25
C MET A 1 -11.86 2.95 15.67
N THR A 2 -12.68 3.60 16.50
CA THR A 2 -13.91 3.04 17.10
C THR A 2 -14.96 2.65 16.05
N GLU A 3 -15.07 3.41 14.96
CA GLU A 3 -15.99 3.14 13.84
C GLU A 3 -15.56 1.92 13.00
N ALA A 4 -14.26 1.69 12.85
CA ALA A 4 -13.73 0.52 12.13
C ALA A 4 -13.95 -0.80 12.89
N LYS A 5 -14.11 -0.75 14.22
CA LYS A 5 -14.46 -1.93 15.04
C LYS A 5 -15.95 -2.26 15.01
N THR A 6 -16.78 -1.31 14.62
CA THR A 6 -18.23 -1.48 14.55
C THR A 6 -18.70 -1.85 13.14
N LYS A 7 -17.86 -1.65 12.13
CA LYS A 7 -18.12 -2.01 10.73
C LYS A 7 -17.14 -3.08 10.29
N GLU A 8 -17.55 -4.34 10.38
CA GLU A 8 -16.79 -5.47 9.82
C GLU A 8 -16.39 -5.14 8.37
N GLY A 9 -15.12 -5.35 8.02
CA GLY A 9 -14.62 -5.13 6.67
C GLY A 9 -14.52 -3.67 6.22
N MET A 10 -14.37 -2.69 7.12
CA MET A 10 -14.13 -1.29 6.74
C MET A 10 -12.83 -1.13 5.93
N GLU A 11 -12.97 -1.02 4.61
CA GLU A 11 -11.90 -0.72 3.66
C GLU A 11 -11.85 0.79 3.36
N LEU A 12 -10.66 1.37 3.48
CA LEU A 12 -10.36 2.72 3.01
C LEU A 12 -9.56 2.62 1.71
N VAL A 13 -10.08 3.22 0.65
CA VAL A 13 -9.48 3.17 -0.69
C VAL A 13 -8.95 4.54 -1.06
N SER A 14 -7.69 4.60 -1.48
CA SER A 14 -7.08 5.83 -1.99
C SER A 14 -7.59 6.20 -3.39
N PRO A 15 -7.54 7.48 -3.77
CA PRO A 15 -7.65 7.86 -5.17
C PRO A 15 -6.56 7.15 -6.00
N PRO A 16 -6.84 6.76 -7.25
CA PRO A 16 -5.82 6.23 -8.13
C PRO A 16 -4.66 7.22 -8.32
N PHE A 17 -3.45 6.71 -8.39
CA PHE A 17 -2.24 7.49 -8.63
C PHE A 17 -1.33 6.81 -9.64
N TYR A 18 -0.44 7.58 -10.27
CA TYR A 18 0.46 7.08 -11.30
C TYR A 18 1.90 7.01 -10.78
N THR A 19 2.66 6.04 -11.27
CA THR A 19 4.10 5.94 -10.95
C THR A 19 4.94 7.03 -11.62
N SER A 20 4.46 7.59 -12.73
CA SER A 20 5.04 8.72 -13.48
C SER A 20 3.97 9.32 -14.41
N GLN A 21 4.27 10.42 -15.12
CA GLN A 21 3.32 11.07 -16.04
C GLN A 21 2.70 10.09 -17.07
N TYR A 22 3.47 9.11 -17.52
CA TYR A 22 3.07 8.08 -18.49
C TYR A 22 3.24 6.67 -17.90
N GLY A 23 3.08 6.54 -16.59
CA GLY A 23 3.41 5.33 -15.82
C GLY A 23 2.23 4.41 -15.55
N TYR A 24 2.46 3.41 -14.70
CA TYR A 24 1.42 2.49 -14.25
C TYR A 24 0.41 3.22 -13.36
N LYS A 25 -0.87 2.89 -13.51
CA LYS A 25 -1.94 3.36 -12.64
C LYS A 25 -2.11 2.40 -11.47
N LEU A 26 -2.05 2.90 -10.25
CA LEU A 26 -2.09 2.13 -9.01
C LEU A 26 -3.17 2.66 -8.08
N GLN A 27 -3.61 1.82 -7.16
CA GLN A 27 -4.53 2.20 -6.07
C GLN A 27 -4.19 1.41 -4.82
N ALA A 28 -4.10 2.11 -3.69
CA ALA A 28 -3.87 1.52 -2.37
C ALA A 28 -5.19 1.37 -1.60
N SER A 29 -5.26 0.29 -0.82
CA SER A 29 -6.35 -0.02 0.12
C SER A 29 -5.80 -0.24 1.52
N LEU A 30 -6.55 0.17 2.53
CA LEU A 30 -6.20 0.03 3.93
C LEU A 30 -7.39 -0.47 4.75
N PHE A 31 -7.13 -1.44 5.63
CA PHE A 31 -8.09 -1.94 6.60
C PHE A 31 -7.62 -1.53 7.99
N PRO A 32 -8.25 -0.53 8.64
CA PRO A 32 -7.82 -0.06 9.96
C PRO A 32 -7.93 -1.15 11.03
N ASN A 33 -8.94 -2.02 10.90
CA ASN A 33 -9.16 -3.14 11.82
C ASN A 33 -8.56 -4.46 11.30
N GLY A 34 -7.74 -4.40 10.26
CA GLY A 34 -7.08 -5.56 9.68
C GLY A 34 -7.97 -6.36 8.73
N ASN A 35 -7.33 -7.27 8.01
CA ASN A 35 -7.95 -8.18 7.04
C ASN A 35 -7.20 -9.52 7.07
N GLY A 36 -7.94 -10.62 6.94
CA GLY A 36 -7.39 -11.97 6.87
C GLY A 36 -6.54 -12.28 8.11
N ALA A 37 -5.26 -12.62 7.91
CA ALA A 37 -4.39 -13.00 9.03
C ALA A 37 -4.13 -11.88 10.05
N GLY A 38 -4.41 -10.61 9.71
CA GLY A 38 -4.23 -9.46 10.59
C GLY A 38 -5.52 -8.90 11.19
N GLU A 39 -6.65 -9.55 10.96
CA GLU A 39 -7.96 -9.14 11.48
C GLU A 39 -7.93 -8.92 13.00
N ASP A 40 -8.60 -7.85 13.45
CA ASP A 40 -8.72 -7.36 14.84
C ASP A 40 -7.42 -7.04 15.59
N THR A 41 -6.26 -7.26 14.97
CA THR A 41 -4.96 -7.21 15.63
C THR A 41 -3.98 -6.25 14.97
N HIS A 42 -4.13 -6.00 13.67
CA HIS A 42 -3.23 -5.19 12.86
C HIS A 42 -4.01 -4.23 11.95
N ILE A 43 -3.32 -3.21 11.44
CA ILE A 43 -3.70 -2.56 10.19
C ILE A 43 -3.17 -3.41 9.04
N SER A 44 -3.98 -3.56 8.00
CA SER A 44 -3.57 -4.20 6.74
C SER A 44 -3.50 -3.18 5.61
N VAL A 45 -2.53 -3.33 4.72
CA VAL A 45 -2.37 -2.46 3.54
C VAL A 45 -2.17 -3.28 2.28
N TYR A 46 -2.76 -2.84 1.18
CA TYR A 46 -2.70 -3.50 -0.12
C TYR A 46 -2.50 -2.49 -1.24
N ILE A 47 -1.96 -2.95 -2.36
CA ILE A 47 -1.86 -2.21 -3.62
C ILE A 47 -2.39 -3.10 -4.75
N LYS A 48 -3.10 -2.48 -5.69
CA LYS A 48 -3.48 -3.11 -6.96
C LYS A 48 -3.10 -2.23 -8.13
N ILE A 49 -2.83 -2.87 -9.26
CA ILE A 49 -2.64 -2.20 -10.55
C ILE A 49 -3.99 -2.07 -11.22
N LEU A 50 -4.30 -0.86 -11.69
CA LEU A 50 -5.51 -0.56 -12.45
C LEU A 50 -5.19 -0.44 -13.94
N PRO A 51 -6.16 -0.67 -14.84
CA PRO A 51 -6.01 -0.32 -16.24
C PRO A 51 -5.63 1.15 -16.42
N GLY A 52 -4.50 1.36 -17.08
CA GLY A 52 -3.94 2.66 -17.41
C GLY A 52 -4.01 2.96 -18.89
N GLU A 53 -4.09 4.24 -19.23
CA GLU A 53 -4.07 4.73 -20.63
C GLU A 53 -2.77 4.32 -21.37
N TYR A 54 -1.67 4.22 -20.62
CA TYR A 54 -0.33 3.95 -21.17
C TYR A 54 0.07 2.47 -21.08
N ASP A 55 -0.82 1.55 -20.68
CA ASP A 55 -0.49 0.15 -20.45
C ASP A 55 0.11 -0.57 -21.67
N ALA A 56 -0.20 -0.09 -22.89
CA ALA A 56 0.37 -0.61 -24.13
C ALA A 56 1.85 -0.25 -24.33
N LEU A 57 2.34 0.82 -23.69
CA LEU A 57 3.71 1.31 -23.78
C LEU A 57 4.60 0.80 -22.63
N LEU A 58 3.97 0.29 -21.57
CA LEU A 58 4.65 -0.14 -20.35
C LEU A 58 5.13 -1.59 -20.44
N ARG A 59 6.17 -1.91 -19.66
CA ARG A 59 6.70 -3.27 -19.56
C ARG A 59 5.81 -4.13 -18.66
N TRP A 60 5.67 -5.40 -19.01
CA TRP A 60 4.91 -6.35 -18.22
C TRP A 60 5.68 -7.66 -18.06
N PRO A 61 5.52 -8.38 -16.92
CA PRO A 61 4.73 -7.99 -15.74
C PRO A 61 5.35 -6.80 -14.98
N PHE A 62 4.56 -6.15 -14.13
CA PHE A 62 5.03 -5.05 -13.28
C PHE A 62 6.11 -5.56 -12.33
N ALA A 63 7.28 -4.91 -12.32
CA ALA A 63 8.48 -5.37 -11.62
C ALA A 63 9.18 -4.26 -10.82
N HIS A 64 8.46 -3.18 -10.50
CA HIS A 64 9.00 -2.08 -9.69
C HIS A 64 8.86 -2.41 -8.21
N SER A 65 9.87 -2.02 -7.41
CA SER A 65 9.80 -2.21 -5.96
C SER A 65 8.72 -1.29 -5.38
N VAL A 66 7.90 -1.83 -4.49
CA VAL A 66 6.83 -1.09 -3.81
C VAL A 66 7.13 -1.08 -2.32
N SER A 67 7.09 0.12 -1.72
CA SER A 67 7.28 0.32 -0.29
C SER A 67 6.10 1.08 0.31
N PHE A 68 5.54 0.57 1.41
CA PHE A 68 4.60 1.27 2.26
C PHE A 68 5.35 1.87 3.44
N THR A 69 5.10 3.13 3.75
CA THR A 69 5.63 3.81 4.93
C THR A 69 4.48 4.35 5.76
N LEU A 70 4.37 3.95 7.03
CA LEU A 70 3.54 4.61 8.02
C LEU A 70 4.39 5.64 8.76
N PHE A 71 3.96 6.90 8.77
CA PHE A 71 4.73 7.98 9.39
C PHE A 71 4.45 8.13 10.88
N ASP A 72 5.53 8.22 11.66
CA ASP A 72 5.48 8.66 13.06
C ASP A 72 5.39 10.20 13.08
N GLN A 73 4.28 10.73 13.59
CA GLN A 73 3.96 12.16 13.59
C GLN A 73 4.49 12.89 14.82
N SER A 74 5.61 12.40 15.38
CA SER A 74 6.33 13.05 16.47
C SER A 74 6.67 14.50 16.12
N SER A 75 6.52 15.42 17.08
CA SER A 75 6.88 16.83 16.91
C SER A 75 8.38 17.06 16.72
N CYS A 76 9.21 16.06 17.04
CA CYS A 76 10.65 16.06 16.80
C CYS A 76 10.96 15.08 15.65
N PRO A 77 11.13 15.56 14.39
CA PRO A 77 11.32 14.70 13.22
C PRO A 77 12.50 13.74 13.35
N GLU A 78 13.55 14.16 14.06
CA GLU A 78 14.76 13.39 14.31
C GLU A 78 14.52 12.14 15.19
N LYS A 79 13.43 12.15 15.97
CA LYS A 79 13.01 11.04 16.84
C LYS A 79 11.90 10.19 16.22
N ALA A 80 11.35 10.61 15.08
CA ALA A 80 10.29 9.90 14.40
C ALA A 80 10.80 8.55 13.90
N CYS A 81 10.12 7.46 14.26
CA CYS A 81 10.46 6.13 13.75
C CYS A 81 9.32 5.62 12.87
N ASN A 82 9.44 5.90 11.58
CA ASN A 82 8.50 5.40 10.57
C ASN A 82 8.59 3.88 10.45
N ILE A 83 7.48 3.23 10.15
CA ILE A 83 7.45 1.80 9.84
C ILE A 83 7.43 1.65 8.32
N VAL A 84 8.33 0.83 7.78
CA VAL A 84 8.45 0.59 6.35
C VAL A 84 8.39 -0.90 6.08
N GLU A 85 7.50 -1.30 5.18
CA GLU A 85 7.46 -2.65 4.61
C GLU A 85 7.52 -2.54 3.09
N SER A 86 8.30 -3.40 2.46
CA SER A 86 8.54 -3.34 1.01
C SER A 86 8.59 -4.72 0.40
N PHE A 87 8.23 -4.79 -0.89
CA PHE A 87 8.36 -6.00 -1.67
C PHE A 87 8.75 -5.67 -3.11
N ILE A 88 9.36 -6.66 -3.77
CA ILE A 88 9.58 -6.65 -5.20
C ILE A 88 8.59 -7.66 -5.80
N PRO A 89 7.69 -7.23 -6.69
CA PRO A 89 6.77 -8.15 -7.35
C PRO A 89 7.51 -9.26 -8.08
N ASP A 90 7.13 -10.50 -7.81
CA ASP A 90 7.60 -11.64 -8.59
C ASP A 90 6.86 -11.67 -9.95
N PRO A 91 7.55 -11.89 -11.09
CA PRO A 91 6.92 -11.98 -12.40
C PRO A 91 5.83 -13.04 -12.53
N THR A 92 5.83 -14.07 -11.68
CA THR A 92 4.83 -15.15 -11.67
C THR A 92 3.52 -14.75 -10.95
N TRP A 93 3.53 -13.64 -10.21
CA TRP A 93 2.35 -13.20 -9.46
C TRP A 93 1.28 -12.64 -10.39
N LYS A 94 0.08 -13.23 -10.30
CA LYS A 94 -1.07 -12.85 -11.14
C LYS A 94 -1.54 -11.41 -10.92
N ASN A 95 -1.39 -10.89 -9.69
CA ASN A 95 -1.80 -9.53 -9.32
C ASN A 95 -0.97 -8.41 -10.01
N PHE A 96 0.16 -8.76 -10.63
CA PHE A 96 1.09 -7.82 -11.26
C PHE A 96 1.22 -8.02 -12.77
N GLN A 97 0.34 -8.83 -13.36
CA GLN A 97 0.20 -8.94 -14.81
C GLN A 97 -0.53 -7.71 -15.38
N ARG A 98 -0.46 -7.55 -16.70
CA ARG A 98 -1.18 -6.47 -17.40
C ARG A 98 -2.69 -6.59 -17.14
N PRO A 99 -3.33 -5.59 -16.50
CA PRO A 99 -4.77 -5.64 -16.26
C PRO A 99 -5.51 -5.40 -17.58
N SER A 100 -6.51 -6.23 -17.87
CA SER A 100 -7.44 -6.01 -18.98
C SER A 100 -8.71 -5.27 -18.55
N LYS A 101 -9.04 -5.39 -17.26
CA LYS A 101 -10.16 -4.73 -16.56
C LYS A 101 -9.72 -4.40 -15.14
N GLU A 102 -10.52 -3.60 -14.44
CA GLU A 102 -10.29 -3.38 -13.02
C GLU A 102 -10.26 -4.71 -12.27
N PRO A 103 -9.26 -4.95 -11.41
CA PRO A 103 -9.18 -6.20 -10.67
C PRO A 103 -10.32 -6.32 -9.66
N ASP A 104 -11.03 -7.45 -9.71
CA ASP A 104 -12.04 -7.83 -8.71
C ASP A 104 -11.39 -8.25 -7.38
N SER A 105 -10.07 -8.48 -7.36
CA SER A 105 -9.31 -8.86 -6.18
C SER A 105 -8.69 -7.66 -5.46
N LEU A 106 -8.40 -7.84 -4.17
CA LEU A 106 -7.83 -6.82 -3.27
C LEU A 106 -6.40 -6.38 -3.66
N GLY A 107 -5.74 -7.10 -4.59
CA GLY A 107 -4.35 -6.89 -4.96
C GLY A 107 -3.38 -7.64 -4.05
N PHE A 108 -2.22 -7.03 -3.77
CA PHE A 108 -1.16 -7.62 -2.96
C PHE A 108 -0.67 -6.62 -1.89
N GLY A 109 -0.26 -7.13 -0.74
CA GLY A 109 0.27 -6.30 0.32
C GLY A 109 0.48 -7.08 1.60
N PHE A 110 0.30 -6.41 2.74
CA PHE A 110 0.66 -6.90 4.06
C PHE A 110 -0.58 -6.97 4.95
N PRO A 111 -1.16 -8.17 5.17
CA PRO A 111 -2.25 -8.36 6.13
C PRO A 111 -1.83 -7.94 7.55
N LYS A 112 -0.58 -8.17 7.93
CA LYS A 112 -0.01 -7.79 9.24
C LYS A 112 1.00 -6.65 9.10
N PHE A 113 0.57 -5.51 8.55
CA PHE A 113 1.48 -4.37 8.32
C PHE A 113 1.96 -3.75 9.63
N VAL A 114 1.04 -3.31 10.50
CA VAL A 114 1.38 -2.70 11.80
C VAL A 114 0.38 -3.17 12.85
N SER A 115 0.85 -3.69 13.98
CA SER A 115 -0.04 -4.13 15.05
C SER A 115 -0.72 -2.94 15.74
N HIS A 116 -1.96 -3.13 16.19
CA HIS A 116 -2.68 -2.11 16.95
C HIS A 116 -1.96 -1.74 18.25
N GLU A 117 -1.21 -2.66 18.84
CA GLU A 117 -0.36 -2.36 19.99
C GLU A 117 0.77 -1.40 19.62
N MET A 118 1.43 -1.59 18.48
CA MET A 118 2.48 -0.70 18.02
C MET A 118 1.95 0.70 17.72
N LEU A 119 0.75 0.81 17.14
CA LEU A 119 0.10 2.11 16.90
C LEU A 119 -0.09 2.92 18.18
N LYS A 120 -0.37 2.25 19.31
CA LYS A 120 -0.57 2.91 20.61
C LYS A 120 0.74 3.32 21.30
N LYS A 121 1.88 2.75 20.89
CA LYS A 121 3.18 2.99 21.53
C LYS A 121 3.89 4.25 21.03
N ARG A 122 3.47 4.81 19.88
CA ARG A 122 4.12 5.95 19.22
C ARG A 122 3.08 6.93 18.65
N HIS A 123 3.55 8.03 18.08
CA HIS A 123 2.70 9.10 17.55
C HIS A 123 2.27 8.86 16.09
N PHE A 124 1.88 7.62 15.74
CA PHE A 124 1.44 7.30 14.38
C PHE A 124 0.08 7.91 14.03
N MET A 125 -0.76 8.20 15.03
CA MET A 125 -2.08 8.79 14.89
C MET A 125 -2.14 10.10 15.66
N LYS A 126 -2.59 11.16 15.00
CA LYS A 126 -2.78 12.49 15.58
C LYS A 126 -4.05 13.09 14.97
N ASP A 127 -4.92 13.63 15.82
CA ASP A 127 -6.20 14.22 15.39
C ASP A 127 -7.03 13.27 14.48
N ASP A 128 -7.12 12.00 14.91
CA ASP A 128 -7.73 10.86 14.19
C ASP A 128 -7.21 10.65 12.75
N THR A 129 -6.02 11.18 12.45
CA THR A 129 -5.39 11.14 11.13
C THR A 129 -4.10 10.33 11.17
N MET A 130 -3.88 9.51 10.14
CA MET A 130 -2.65 8.77 9.88
C MET A 130 -2.14 9.08 8.48
N PHE A 131 -0.82 9.11 8.30
CA PHE A 131 -0.20 9.30 7.00
C PHE A 131 0.50 8.04 6.54
N ILE A 132 0.12 7.57 5.35
CA ILE A 132 0.76 6.44 4.68
C ILE A 132 1.26 6.90 3.33
N ARG A 133 2.52 6.58 3.03
CA ARG A 133 3.11 6.78 1.71
C ARG A 133 3.32 5.44 1.03
N VAL A 134 2.89 5.36 -0.21
CA VAL A 134 3.33 4.31 -1.14
C VAL A 134 4.42 4.91 -2.03
N LYS A 135 5.58 4.26 -2.06
CA LYS A 135 6.68 4.61 -2.96
C LYS A 135 6.88 3.48 -3.95
N VAL A 136 7.00 3.82 -5.23
CA VAL A 136 7.29 2.87 -6.30
C VAL A 136 8.62 3.26 -6.92
N ASP A 137 9.62 2.41 -6.76
CA ASP A 137 10.95 2.63 -7.29
C ASP A 137 11.14 1.75 -8.53
N PRO A 138 11.38 2.34 -9.71
CA PRO A 138 11.69 1.55 -10.90
C PRO A 138 12.99 0.80 -10.66
N SER A 139 12.92 -0.53 -10.68
CA SER A 139 14.10 -1.40 -10.68
C SER A 139 15.04 -0.93 -11.79
N LYS A 140 16.30 -0.62 -11.45
CA LYS A 140 17.32 -0.19 -12.42
C LYS A 140 17.46 -1.29 -13.47
N ILE A 141 16.73 -1.18 -14.57
CA ILE A 141 17.02 -1.94 -15.76
C ILE A 141 18.17 -1.17 -16.39
N VAL A 142 19.38 -1.71 -16.21
CA VAL A 142 20.54 -1.34 -17.00
C VAL A 142 20.11 -1.51 -18.45
N ALA A 143 19.91 -0.39 -19.14
CA ALA A 143 19.90 -0.40 -20.59
C ALA A 143 21.32 -0.80 -21.01
N VAL A 144 21.45 -1.99 -21.56
CA VAL A 144 22.61 -2.37 -22.38
C VAL A 144 22.24 -2.05 -23.81
#